data_AF-A0A814C249-F1
#
_entry.id   AF-A0A814C249-F1
#
_cell.length_a   1.000
_cell.length_b   1.000
_cell.length_c   1.000
_cell.angle_alpha   90.00
_cell.angle_beta   90.00
_cell.angle_gamma   90.00
#
_symmetry.space_group_name_H-M   'P 1'
#
loop_
_entity.id
_entity.type
_entity.pdbx_description
1 polymer ?
#
loop_
_entity_poly.entity_id
_entity_poly.type
_entity_poly.pdbx_seq_one_letter_code
_entity_poly.pdbx_strand_id
1 'polypeptide(L)'
;MYSPNNNDEQGNDALNAIQSQINQKTNDSLESTRRMIGFVAESQEIGSNTMVMLDEQGEKLKRIETGLDNIHAGMTEAEKNLTNLQKCCGLCVLPWQRFRTQHRPYSNSSTGFNGETSSPTTKEPKLRITSDEGMPNGGYINRITNDDRETEMDDNLTLVSSYLGNLKNMALDMGDTITEQTDRTERITKKTEAGMQRVEGANKKAQYLIRHG
;
A
#
# COMPACT_ATOMS: atom_id res chain seq x y z
N MET A 1 82.98 -2.36 -7.48
CA MET A 1 81.89 -1.38 -7.31
C MET A 1 80.62 -2.06 -7.79
N TYR A 2 79.69 -2.35 -6.87
CA TYR A 2 78.37 -2.86 -7.21
C TYR A 2 77.52 -1.66 -7.65
N SER A 3 77.07 -1.62 -8.91
CA SER A 3 76.06 -0.64 -9.33
C SER A 3 74.72 -1.03 -8.75
N PRO A 4 73.97 -0.12 -8.09
CA PRO A 4 72.60 -0.39 -7.68
C PRO A 4 71.72 -0.59 -8.91
N ASN A 5 70.83 -1.56 -8.84
CA ASN A 5 69.99 -2.01 -9.93
C ASN A 5 68.71 -1.13 -9.97
N ASN A 6 68.73 -0.07 -10.79
CA ASN A 6 67.63 0.91 -10.92
C ASN A 6 66.25 0.32 -11.30
N ASN A 7 66.23 -0.93 -11.77
CA ASN A 7 64.99 -1.63 -12.13
C ASN A 7 64.17 -2.06 -10.90
N ASP A 8 64.81 -2.26 -9.75
CA ASP A 8 64.16 -2.74 -8.53
C ASP A 8 63.40 -1.59 -7.82
N GLU A 9 63.91 -0.36 -7.91
CA GLU A 9 63.29 0.84 -7.33
C GLU A 9 62.00 1.22 -8.06
N GLN A 10 62.00 1.17 -9.39
CA GLN A 10 60.85 1.51 -10.23
C GLN A 10 59.69 0.49 -10.12
N GLY A 11 60.01 -0.79 -9.91
CA GLY A 11 59.02 -1.84 -9.63
C GLY A 11 58.38 -1.71 -8.24
N ASN A 12 59.17 -1.31 -7.23
CA ASN A 12 58.67 -1.07 -5.88
C ASN A 12 57.73 0.15 -5.83
N ASP A 13 58.02 1.21 -6.57
CA ASP A 13 57.14 2.39 -6.66
C ASP A 13 55.78 2.05 -7.29
N ALA A 14 55.77 1.23 -8.35
CA ALA A 14 54.53 0.80 -9.00
C ALA A 14 53.66 -0.08 -8.06
N LEU A 15 54.29 -0.99 -7.31
CA LEU A 15 53.59 -1.82 -6.33
C LEU A 15 53.01 -0.97 -5.18
N ASN A 16 53.78 -0.01 -4.67
CA ASN A 16 53.31 0.92 -3.64
C ASN A 16 52.13 1.77 -4.13
N ALA A 17 52.17 2.24 -5.38
CA ALA A 17 51.07 2.99 -5.98
C ALA A 17 49.78 2.15 -6.11
N ILE A 18 49.91 0.89 -6.53
CA ILE A 18 48.78 -0.05 -6.61
C ILE A 18 48.21 -0.32 -5.22
N GLN A 19 49.06 -0.60 -4.23
CA GLN A 19 48.61 -0.85 -2.85
C GLN A 19 47.89 0.36 -2.25
N SER A 20 48.38 1.57 -2.52
CA SER A 20 47.74 2.82 -2.11
C SER A 20 46.34 2.96 -2.72
N GLN A 21 46.19 2.68 -4.03
CA GLN A 21 44.89 2.71 -4.70
C GLN A 21 43.92 1.66 -4.14
N ILE A 22 44.37 0.44 -3.87
CA ILE A 22 43.53 -0.60 -3.25
C ILE A 22 43.03 -0.13 -1.88
N ASN A 23 43.93 0.39 -1.04
CA ASN A 23 43.55 0.90 0.28
C ASN A 23 42.54 2.04 0.19
N GLN A 24 42.73 2.97 -0.75
CA GLN A 24 41.78 4.05 -1.00
C GLN A 24 40.41 3.49 -1.41
N LYS A 25 40.35 2.58 -2.38
CA LYS A 25 39.10 1.99 -2.84
C LYS A 25 38.37 1.21 -1.75
N THR A 26 39.09 0.47 -0.92
CA THR A 26 38.47 -0.24 0.22
C THR A 26 37.88 0.75 1.25
N ASN A 27 38.50 1.93 1.44
CA ASN A 27 37.97 2.96 2.34
C ASN A 27 36.72 3.60 1.77
N ASP A 28 36.76 3.97 0.49
CA ASP A 28 35.63 4.53 -0.23
C ASP A 28 34.42 3.57 -0.20
N SER A 29 34.66 2.27 -0.40
CA SER A 29 33.64 1.21 -0.33
C SER A 29 33.06 1.08 1.07
N LEU A 30 33.88 1.07 2.12
CA LEU A 30 33.41 1.01 3.51
C LEU A 30 32.56 2.25 3.86
N GLU A 31 32.98 3.45 3.46
CA GLU A 31 32.17 4.64 3.66
C GLU A 31 30.85 4.58 2.88
N SER A 32 30.86 3.97 1.69
CA SER A 32 29.63 3.68 0.95
C SER A 32 28.69 2.77 1.73
N THR A 33 29.19 1.69 2.36
CA THR A 33 28.33 0.79 3.15
C THR A 33 27.76 1.45 4.40
N ARG A 34 28.53 2.33 5.05
CA ARG A 34 28.02 3.17 6.15
C ARG A 34 26.91 4.11 5.70
N ARG A 35 27.06 4.77 4.54
CA ARG A 35 26.01 5.62 3.95
C ARG A 35 24.77 4.82 3.57
N MET A 36 24.94 3.60 3.04
CA MET A 36 23.82 2.72 2.71
C MET A 36 22.96 2.40 3.93
N ILE A 37 23.57 2.12 5.09
CA ILE A 37 22.83 1.91 6.35
C ILE A 37 21.95 3.12 6.67
N GLY A 38 22.50 4.33 6.56
CA GLY A 38 21.72 5.57 6.75
C GLY A 38 20.51 5.65 5.83
N PHE A 39 20.71 5.41 4.53
CA PHE A 39 19.63 5.48 3.55
C PHE A 39 18.54 4.43 3.76
N VAL A 40 18.90 3.18 4.09
CA VAL A 40 17.90 2.13 4.32
C VAL A 40 17.14 2.33 5.62
N ALA A 41 17.79 2.85 6.67
CA ALA A 41 17.14 3.21 7.92
C ALA A 41 16.13 4.36 7.71
N GLU A 42 16.53 5.42 7.02
CA GLU A 42 15.65 6.53 6.65
C GLU A 42 14.48 6.05 5.78
N SER A 43 14.76 5.19 4.79
CA SER A 43 13.72 4.60 3.94
C SER A 43 12.72 3.77 4.74
N GLN A 44 13.17 3.08 5.79
CA GLN A 44 12.28 2.28 6.64
C GLN A 44 11.34 3.17 7.46
N GLU A 45 11.83 4.29 7.98
CA GLU A 45 11.02 5.27 8.69
C GLU A 45 9.96 5.89 7.77
N ILE A 46 10.37 6.31 6.56
CA ILE A 46 9.45 6.83 5.54
C ILE A 46 8.40 5.77 5.16
N GLY A 47 8.82 4.52 4.98
CA GLY A 47 7.93 3.39 4.68
C GLY A 47 6.91 3.16 5.80
N SER A 48 7.34 3.19 7.06
CA SER A 48 6.45 3.04 8.22
C SER A 48 5.42 4.18 8.29
N ASN A 49 5.85 5.43 8.13
CA ASN A 49 4.93 6.57 8.08
C ASN A 49 3.94 6.46 6.92
N THR A 50 4.39 5.97 5.77
CA THR A 50 3.53 5.77 4.59
C THR A 50 2.48 4.70 4.84
N MET A 51 2.84 3.59 5.49
CA MET A 51 1.89 2.54 5.84
C MET A 51 0.81 3.04 6.81
N VAL A 52 1.16 3.89 7.79
CA VAL A 52 0.18 4.56 8.67
C VAL A 52 -0.76 5.45 7.86
N MET A 53 -0.23 6.25 6.94
CA MET A 53 -1.05 7.10 6.08
C MET A 53 -2.00 6.28 5.18
N LEU A 54 -1.55 5.14 4.66
CA LEU A 54 -2.41 4.24 3.87
C LEU A 54 -3.52 3.65 4.73
N ASP A 55 -3.25 3.21 5.96
CA ASP A 55 -4.28 2.71 6.88
C ASP A 55 -5.35 3.77 7.16
N GLU A 56 -4.93 5.01 7.49
CA GLU A 56 -5.86 6.12 7.70
C GLU A 56 -6.71 6.43 6.46
N GLN A 57 -6.12 6.36 5.26
CA GLN A 57 -6.84 6.54 4.00
C GLN A 57 -7.86 5.42 3.78
N GLY A 58 -7.51 4.18 4.10
CA GLY A 58 -8.41 3.03 4.03
C GLY A 58 -9.66 3.22 4.89
N GLU A 59 -9.48 3.66 6.13
CA GLU A 59 -10.60 3.93 7.05
C GLU A 59 -11.46 5.12 6.57
N LYS A 60 -10.85 6.16 5.99
CA LYS A 60 -11.60 7.27 5.35
C LYS A 60 -12.46 6.76 4.19
N LEU A 61 -11.90 5.94 3.30
CA LEU A 61 -12.66 5.35 2.18
C LEU A 61 -13.82 4.48 2.66
N LYS A 62 -13.61 3.68 3.71
CA LYS A 62 -14.67 2.86 4.32
C LYS A 62 -15.81 3.70 4.89
N ARG A 63 -15.50 4.83 5.53
CA ARG A 63 -16.52 5.78 6.01
C ARG A 63 -17.30 6.40 4.85
N ILE A 64 -16.61 6.77 3.77
CA ILE A 64 -17.26 7.29 2.55
C ILE A 64 -18.21 6.25 1.95
N GLU A 65 -17.74 5.01 1.78
CA GLU A 65 -18.56 3.92 1.24
C GLU A 65 -19.82 3.68 2.08
N THR A 66 -19.68 3.66 3.41
CA THR A 66 -20.81 3.53 4.34
C THR A 66 -21.77 4.73 4.25
N GLY A 67 -21.24 5.95 4.11
CA GLY A 67 -22.04 7.16 3.91
C GLY A 67 -22.85 7.10 2.61
N LEU A 68 -22.27 6.59 1.53
CA LEU A 68 -22.97 6.39 0.27
C LEU A 68 -24.08 5.34 0.37
N ASP A 69 -23.86 4.25 1.12
CA ASP A 69 -24.89 3.24 1.36
C ASP A 69 -26.09 3.84 2.12
N ASN A 70 -25.84 4.69 3.11
CA ASN A 70 -26.88 5.43 3.82
C ASN A 70 -27.64 6.39 2.90
N ILE A 71 -26.94 7.12 2.01
CA ILE A 71 -27.57 7.99 1.02
C ILE A 71 -28.46 7.17 0.09
N HIS A 72 -28.01 6.01 -0.39
CA HIS A 72 -28.81 5.14 -1.26
C HIS A 72 -30.06 4.60 -0.57
N ALA A 73 -29.96 4.24 0.71
CA ALA A 73 -31.10 3.85 1.53
C ALA A 73 -32.10 5.01 1.69
N GLY A 74 -31.62 6.20 2.08
CA GLY A 74 -32.45 7.39 2.24
C GLY A 74 -33.11 7.83 0.93
N MET A 75 -32.40 7.73 -0.19
CA MET A 75 -32.96 8.00 -1.52
C MET A 75 -34.06 7.03 -1.90
N THR A 76 -33.93 5.75 -1.53
CA THR A 76 -34.99 4.75 -1.75
C THR A 76 -36.26 5.09 -0.97
N GLU A 77 -36.11 5.61 0.25
CA GLU A 77 -37.25 6.07 1.05
C GLU A 77 -37.86 7.36 0.48
N ALA A 78 -37.04 8.34 0.10
CA ALA A 78 -37.49 9.58 -0.52
C ALA A 78 -38.30 9.31 -1.81
N GLU A 79 -37.83 8.40 -2.66
CA GLU A 79 -38.54 7.99 -3.88
C GLU A 79 -39.91 7.35 -3.59
N LYS A 80 -40.01 6.50 -2.54
CA LYS A 80 -41.29 5.93 -2.10
C LYS A 80 -42.23 7.03 -1.61
N ASN A 81 -41.74 7.96 -0.80
CA ASN A 81 -42.54 9.07 -0.27
C ASN A 81 -43.05 9.98 -1.40
N LEU A 82 -42.21 10.33 -2.37
CA LEU A 82 -42.64 11.08 -3.56
C LEU A 82 -43.69 10.33 -4.38
N THR A 83 -43.54 9.01 -4.53
CA THR A 83 -44.53 8.16 -5.22
C THR A 83 -45.86 8.10 -4.47
N ASN A 84 -45.83 8.09 -3.13
CA ASN A 84 -47.03 8.11 -2.30
C ASN A 84 -47.71 9.48 -2.35
N LEU A 85 -46.96 10.58 -2.35
CA LEU A 85 -47.50 11.94 -2.50
C LEU A 85 -48.17 12.13 -3.87
N GLN A 86 -47.58 11.60 -4.94
CA GLN A 86 -48.21 11.57 -6.26
C GLN A 86 -49.57 10.84 -6.25
N LYS A 87 -49.73 9.81 -5.41
CA LYS A 87 -50.99 9.08 -5.26
C LYS A 87 -51.99 9.78 -4.34
N CYS A 88 -51.54 10.68 -3.46
CA CYS A 88 -52.35 11.34 -2.44
C CYS A 88 -52.99 12.65 -2.94
N CYS A 89 -52.42 13.30 -3.95
CA CYS A 89 -53.06 14.43 -4.62
C CYS A 89 -53.92 13.97 -5.80
N GLY A 90 -55.21 13.73 -5.56
CA GLY A 90 -56.22 13.61 -6.63
C GLY A 90 -57.29 12.52 -6.43
N LEU A 91 -58.04 12.56 -5.33
CA LEU A 91 -59.46 12.15 -5.23
C LEU A 91 -59.98 10.98 -6.10
N CYS A 92 -59.30 9.83 -6.19
CA CYS A 92 -59.86 8.58 -6.75
C CYS A 92 -59.08 7.34 -6.31
N VAL A 93 -59.66 6.56 -5.40
CA VAL A 93 -59.32 5.15 -5.21
C VAL A 93 -59.84 4.41 -6.44
N LEU A 94 -58.99 4.16 -7.44
CA LEU A 94 -59.30 3.23 -8.53
C LEU A 94 -58.87 1.82 -8.10
N PRO A 95 -59.81 0.90 -7.80
CA PRO A 95 -59.51 -0.38 -7.18
C PRO A 95 -59.13 -1.46 -8.20
N TRP A 96 -58.46 -1.14 -9.33
CA TRP A 96 -58.34 -2.10 -10.43
C TRP A 96 -57.02 -2.09 -11.22
N GLN A 97 -55.88 -2.04 -10.53
CA GLN A 97 -54.61 -2.56 -11.06
C GLN A 97 -53.84 -3.37 -10.02
N ARG A 98 -54.53 -4.34 -9.40
CA ARG A 98 -53.85 -5.60 -9.04
C ARG A 98 -53.70 -6.37 -10.34
N PHE A 99 -52.60 -6.24 -11.07
CA PHE A 99 -51.99 -7.33 -11.84
C PHE A 99 -50.71 -6.83 -12.50
N ARG A 100 -49.62 -7.54 -12.17
CA ARG A 100 -48.31 -7.60 -12.85
C ARG A 100 -47.30 -6.49 -12.58
N THR A 101 -46.59 -6.66 -11.47
CA THR A 101 -45.11 -6.65 -11.53
C THR A 101 -44.61 -7.82 -10.69
N GLN A 102 -44.26 -8.93 -11.34
CA GLN A 102 -43.35 -9.92 -10.76
C GLN A 102 -41.99 -9.23 -10.60
N HIS A 103 -41.79 -8.54 -9.48
CA HIS A 103 -40.44 -8.24 -9.03
C HIS A 103 -39.83 -9.59 -8.61
N ARG A 104 -38.97 -10.15 -9.48
CA ARG A 104 -38.03 -11.17 -9.04
C ARG A 104 -37.18 -10.54 -7.94
N PRO A 105 -37.16 -11.08 -6.71
CA PRO A 105 -36.18 -10.65 -5.74
C PRO A 105 -34.80 -11.00 -6.29
N TYR A 106 -33.91 -10.04 -6.33
CA TYR A 106 -32.49 -10.29 -6.50
C TYR A 106 -32.04 -11.14 -5.31
N SER A 107 -31.82 -12.43 -5.56
CA SER A 107 -31.30 -13.37 -4.56
C SER A 107 -29.79 -13.16 -4.43
N ASN A 108 -29.36 -12.50 -3.36
CA ASN A 108 -27.99 -12.66 -2.89
C ASN A 108 -27.88 -14.05 -2.25
N SER A 109 -27.22 -14.98 -2.92
CA SER A 109 -26.69 -16.18 -2.27
C SER A 109 -25.48 -15.77 -1.42
N SER A 110 -25.74 -15.36 -0.18
CA SER A 110 -24.72 -15.28 0.85
C SER A 110 -24.44 -16.69 1.36
N THR A 111 -23.55 -17.41 0.67
CA THR A 111 -22.88 -18.59 1.24
C THR A 111 -21.96 -18.08 2.34
N GLY A 112 -22.15 -18.60 3.55
CA GLY A 112 -21.53 -18.12 4.78
C GLY A 112 -20.00 -18.09 4.70
N PHE A 113 -19.45 -16.99 5.19
CA PHE A 113 -18.05 -16.93 5.62
C PHE A 113 -18.09 -16.76 7.14
N ASN A 114 -17.64 -17.79 7.84
CA ASN A 114 -17.51 -17.80 9.29
C ASN A 114 -16.47 -16.75 9.69
N GLY A 115 -16.89 -15.79 10.50
CA GLY A 115 -15.99 -14.86 11.16
C GLY A 115 -15.30 -15.55 12.32
N GLU A 116 -14.01 -15.85 12.17
CA GLU A 116 -13.10 -15.96 13.30
C GLU A 116 -12.56 -14.57 13.62
N THR A 117 -12.95 -14.09 14.79
CA THR A 117 -12.48 -12.85 15.40
C THR A 117 -11.00 -13.01 15.78
N SER A 118 -10.10 -12.29 15.11
CA SER A 118 -8.73 -12.11 15.60
C SER A 118 -8.56 -10.67 16.11
N SER A 119 -8.31 -10.57 17.42
CA SER A 119 -8.06 -9.37 18.21
C SER A 119 -7.10 -8.36 17.56
N PRO A 120 -7.28 -7.05 17.81
CA PRO A 120 -6.31 -6.03 17.43
C PRO A 120 -5.06 -6.24 18.29
N THR A 121 -4.03 -6.85 17.70
CA THR A 121 -2.73 -6.92 18.36
C THR A 121 -1.95 -5.70 17.90
N THR A 122 -1.78 -4.74 18.81
CA THR A 122 -0.66 -3.81 18.80
C THR A 122 0.62 -4.61 18.63
N LYS A 123 1.19 -4.62 17.43
CA LYS A 123 2.48 -5.24 17.17
C LYS A 123 3.43 -4.14 16.73
N GLU A 124 4.30 -3.77 17.66
CA GLU A 124 5.66 -3.33 17.34
C GLU A 124 6.21 -4.18 16.18
N PRO A 125 7.04 -3.60 15.28
CA PRO A 125 7.52 -4.31 14.10
C PRO A 125 8.32 -5.53 14.54
N LYS A 126 7.66 -6.69 14.53
CA LYS A 126 8.31 -7.98 14.80
C LYS A 126 9.07 -8.35 13.54
N LEU A 127 10.39 -8.30 13.65
CA LEU A 127 11.35 -8.87 12.70
C LEU A 127 10.85 -10.24 12.25
N ARG A 128 10.30 -10.31 11.04
CA ARG A 128 9.95 -11.56 10.40
C ARG A 128 11.10 -11.89 9.46
N ILE A 129 12.12 -12.55 10.02
CA ILE A 129 13.22 -13.12 9.24
C ILE A 129 12.58 -14.22 8.39
N THR A 130 12.22 -13.89 7.15
CA THR A 130 12.01 -14.90 6.12
C THR A 130 13.39 -15.41 5.77
N SER A 131 13.75 -16.56 6.33
CA SER A 131 14.87 -17.38 5.88
C SER A 131 14.53 -17.91 4.48
N ASP A 132 14.69 -17.05 3.47
CA ASP A 132 14.62 -17.42 2.06
C ASP A 132 16.05 -17.49 1.49
N GLU A 133 16.21 -18.44 0.58
CA GLU A 133 17.46 -19.07 0.15
C GLU A 133 18.58 -18.11 -0.30
N GLY A 134 19.80 -18.39 0.16
CA GLY A 134 21.02 -17.93 -0.52
C GLY A 134 21.85 -16.87 0.19
N MET A 135 22.22 -17.06 1.46
CA MET A 135 23.46 -16.45 1.92
C MET A 135 24.61 -17.26 1.32
N PRO A 136 25.49 -16.68 0.47
CA PRO A 136 26.71 -17.37 0.07
C PRO A 136 27.46 -17.72 1.35
N ASN A 137 27.96 -18.95 1.45
CA ASN A 137 28.77 -19.44 2.57
C ASN A 137 30.10 -18.64 2.79
N GLY A 138 30.23 -17.43 2.23
CA GLY A 138 31.44 -16.61 2.21
C GLY A 138 31.22 -15.10 2.41
N GLY A 139 30.09 -14.66 2.98
CA GLY A 139 29.82 -13.23 3.19
C GLY A 139 29.38 -12.50 1.92
N TYR A 140 29.06 -11.21 2.04
CA TYR A 140 28.68 -10.32 0.96
C TYR A 140 29.88 -9.77 0.17
N ILE A 141 31.08 -9.87 0.72
CA ILE A 141 32.32 -9.42 0.07
C ILE A 141 33.35 -10.53 -0.09
N ASN A 142 34.14 -10.44 -1.16
CA ASN A 142 35.36 -11.23 -1.29
C ASN A 142 36.48 -10.57 -0.49
N ARG A 143 37.00 -11.26 0.53
CA ARG A 143 38.10 -10.77 1.37
C ARG A 143 39.43 -10.82 0.61
N ILE A 144 40.15 -9.71 0.56
CA ILE A 144 41.45 -9.58 -0.13
C ILE A 144 42.55 -9.34 0.90
N THR A 145 42.41 -8.32 1.75
CA THR A 145 43.38 -8.02 2.80
C THR A 145 43.08 -8.76 4.09
N ASN A 146 41.84 -9.25 4.26
CA ASN A 146 41.33 -9.89 5.47
C ASN A 146 41.57 -9.01 6.72
N ASP A 147 41.40 -7.70 6.55
CA ASP A 147 41.52 -6.71 7.61
C ASP A 147 40.16 -6.42 8.29
N ASP A 148 40.19 -5.63 9.35
CA ASP A 148 39.00 -5.26 10.11
C ASP A 148 38.00 -4.44 9.27
N ARG A 149 38.46 -3.74 8.23
CA ARG A 149 37.62 -2.90 7.36
C ARG A 149 36.76 -3.76 6.45
N GLU A 150 37.34 -4.80 5.87
CA GLU A 150 36.58 -5.81 5.12
C GLU A 150 35.55 -6.49 6.04
N THR A 151 35.93 -6.84 7.28
CA THR A 151 34.97 -7.41 8.24
C THR A 151 33.82 -6.45 8.54
N GLU A 152 34.10 -5.17 8.84
CA GLU A 152 33.05 -4.16 9.07
C GLU A 152 32.17 -3.95 7.82
N MET A 153 32.76 -3.98 6.63
CA MET A 153 32.02 -3.83 5.39
C MET A 153 31.04 -4.99 5.16
N ASP A 154 31.44 -6.22 5.49
CA ASP A 154 30.59 -7.41 5.42
C ASP A 154 29.43 -7.35 6.43
N ASP A 155 29.71 -6.91 7.66
CA ASP A 155 28.71 -6.69 8.70
C ASP A 155 27.69 -5.60 8.29
N ASN A 156 28.19 -4.49 7.73
CA ASN A 156 27.35 -3.41 7.22
C ASN A 156 26.41 -3.89 6.11
N LEU A 157 26.91 -4.70 5.17
CA LEU A 157 26.09 -5.25 4.08
C LEU A 157 25.08 -6.29 4.58
N THR A 158 25.42 -7.08 5.59
CA THR A 158 24.49 -7.98 6.27
C THR A 158 23.34 -7.20 6.88
N LEU A 159 23.64 -6.11 7.59
CA LEU A 159 22.63 -5.23 8.16
C LEU A 159 21.75 -4.58 7.08
N VAL A 160 22.37 -4.04 6.02
CA VAL A 160 21.64 -3.48 4.87
C VAL A 160 20.73 -4.52 4.22
N SER A 161 21.16 -5.77 4.08
CA SER A 161 20.35 -6.85 3.53
C SER A 161 19.12 -7.13 4.39
N SER A 162 19.26 -7.13 5.72
CA SER A 162 18.13 -7.25 6.63
C SER A 162 17.14 -6.09 6.49
N TYR A 163 17.63 -4.85 6.41
CA TYR A 163 16.78 -3.67 6.20
C TYR A 163 16.05 -3.74 4.85
N LEU A 164 16.74 -4.17 3.80
CA LEU A 164 16.14 -4.35 2.48
C LEU A 164 15.05 -5.43 2.48
N GLY A 165 15.24 -6.51 3.25
CA GLY A 165 14.19 -7.51 3.47
C GLY A 165 12.94 -6.92 4.11
N ASN A 166 13.10 -6.06 5.13
CA ASN A 166 11.97 -5.35 5.75
C ASN A 166 11.31 -4.37 4.76
N LEU A 167 12.09 -3.61 4.01
CA LEU A 167 11.59 -2.70 2.97
C LEU A 167 10.79 -3.45 1.90
N LYS A 168 11.26 -4.63 1.48
CA LYS A 168 10.53 -5.50 0.53
C LYS A 168 9.16 -5.89 1.10
N ASN A 169 9.11 -6.35 2.35
CA ASN A 169 7.83 -6.74 2.97
C ASN A 169 6.87 -5.55 3.07
N MET A 170 7.34 -4.38 3.51
CA MET A 170 6.51 -3.18 3.53
C MET A 170 6.02 -2.78 2.13
N ALA A 171 6.87 -2.89 1.10
CA ALA A 171 6.48 -2.59 -0.27
C ALA A 171 5.38 -3.54 -0.79
N LEU A 172 5.45 -4.83 -0.42
CA LEU A 172 4.40 -5.80 -0.74
C LEU A 172 3.09 -5.46 -0.03
N ASP A 173 3.12 -5.24 1.29
CA ASP A 173 1.94 -4.88 2.09
C ASP A 173 1.29 -3.57 1.61
N MET A 174 2.12 -2.58 1.28
CA MET A 174 1.66 -1.32 0.68
C MET A 174 1.03 -1.55 -0.69
N GLY A 175 1.62 -2.42 -1.52
CA GLY A 175 1.08 -2.78 -2.83
C GLY A 175 -0.33 -3.38 -2.72
N ASP A 176 -0.49 -4.40 -1.86
CA ASP A 176 -1.78 -5.05 -1.62
C ASP A 176 -2.82 -4.07 -1.08
N THR A 177 -2.44 -3.22 -0.12
CA THR A 177 -3.31 -2.18 0.46
C THR A 177 -3.77 -1.18 -0.60
N ILE A 178 -2.87 -0.71 -1.46
CA ILE A 178 -3.20 0.22 -2.55
C ILE A 178 -4.16 -0.43 -3.54
N THR A 179 -3.95 -1.70 -3.90
CA THR A 179 -4.87 -2.43 -4.79
C THR A 179 -6.27 -2.52 -4.16
N GLU A 180 -6.39 -2.91 -2.89
CA GLU A 180 -7.70 -2.98 -2.22
C GLU A 180 -8.39 -1.60 -2.17
N GLN A 181 -7.64 -0.55 -1.84
CA GLN A 181 -8.15 0.81 -1.78
C GLN A 181 -8.54 1.35 -3.16
N THR A 182 -7.84 0.95 -4.22
CA THR A 182 -8.19 1.29 -5.60
C THR A 182 -9.52 0.66 -5.98
N ASP A 183 -9.70 -0.64 -5.72
CA ASP A 183 -10.96 -1.35 -5.97
C ASP A 183 -12.13 -0.73 -5.18
N ARG A 184 -11.87 -0.33 -3.92
CA ARG A 184 -12.87 0.38 -3.10
C ARG A 184 -13.24 1.73 -3.69
N THR A 185 -12.26 2.48 -4.18
CA THR A 185 -12.47 3.77 -4.84
C THR A 185 -13.35 3.60 -6.08
N GLU A 186 -13.12 2.58 -6.90
CA GLU A 186 -14.00 2.30 -8.04
C GLU A 186 -15.45 2.01 -7.62
N ARG A 187 -15.67 1.22 -6.56
CA ARG A 187 -17.01 0.97 -6.03
C ARG A 187 -17.66 2.24 -5.50
N ILE A 188 -16.90 3.08 -4.79
CA ILE A 188 -17.36 4.39 -4.30
C ILE A 188 -17.77 5.28 -5.47
N THR A 189 -16.97 5.35 -6.53
CA THR A 189 -17.28 6.13 -7.73
C THR A 189 -18.59 5.67 -8.36
N LYS A 190 -18.74 4.36 -8.61
CA LYS A 190 -19.99 3.79 -9.16
C LYS A 190 -21.21 4.07 -8.27
N LYS A 191 -21.08 3.91 -6.95
CA LYS A 191 -22.15 4.24 -6.00
C LYS A 191 -22.47 5.73 -6.03
N THR A 192 -21.46 6.60 -6.11
CA THR A 192 -21.65 8.05 -6.15
C THR A 192 -22.41 8.48 -7.40
N GLU A 193 -22.01 8.01 -8.58
CA GLU A 193 -22.69 8.30 -9.85
C GLU A 193 -24.16 7.86 -9.83
N ALA A 194 -24.43 6.64 -9.37
CA ALA A 194 -25.80 6.15 -9.21
C ALA A 194 -26.60 6.99 -8.20
N GLY A 195 -25.98 7.40 -7.10
CA GLY A 195 -26.58 8.29 -6.11
C GLY A 195 -26.95 9.65 -6.70
N MET A 196 -26.05 10.26 -7.47
CA MET A 196 -26.29 11.55 -8.14
C MET A 196 -27.48 11.48 -9.09
N GLN A 197 -27.56 10.44 -9.92
CA GLN A 197 -28.69 10.26 -10.85
C GLN A 197 -30.03 10.11 -10.11
N ARG A 198 -30.05 9.37 -9.00
CA ARG A 198 -31.26 9.19 -8.17
C ARG A 198 -31.68 10.50 -7.51
N VAL A 199 -30.73 11.24 -6.94
CA VAL A 199 -30.99 12.56 -6.33
C VAL A 199 -31.57 13.52 -7.35
N GLU A 200 -30.98 13.59 -8.54
CA GLU A 200 -31.48 14.45 -9.62
C GLU A 200 -32.90 14.05 -10.05
N GLY A 201 -33.16 12.75 -10.23
CA GLY A 201 -34.48 12.23 -10.58
C GLY A 201 -35.55 12.52 -9.53
N ALA A 202 -35.23 12.32 -8.25
CA ALA A 202 -36.13 12.64 -7.14
C ALA A 202 -36.40 14.16 -7.06
N ASN A 203 -35.38 14.99 -7.24
CA ASN A 203 -35.54 16.44 -7.26
C ASN A 203 -36.47 16.90 -8.40
N LYS A 204 -36.30 16.36 -9.61
CA LYS A 204 -37.22 16.63 -10.74
C LYS A 204 -38.67 16.24 -10.42
N LYS A 205 -38.87 15.06 -9.83
CA LYS A 205 -40.21 14.60 -9.39
C LYS A 205 -40.81 15.51 -8.32
N ALA A 206 -40.03 15.89 -7.31
CA ALA A 206 -40.48 16.80 -6.26
C ALA A 206 -40.88 18.17 -6.83
N GLN A 207 -40.08 18.75 -7.72
CA GLN A 207 -40.40 20.00 -8.39
C GLN A 207 -41.68 19.92 -9.24
N TYR A 208 -41.88 18.80 -9.94
CA TYR A 208 -43.11 18.54 -10.70
C TYR A 208 -44.33 18.52 -9.76
N LEU A 209 -44.25 17.79 -8.64
CA LEU A 209 -45.33 17.72 -7.65
C LEU A 209 -45.62 19.07 -6.99
N ILE A 210 -44.61 19.92 -6.78
CA ILE A 210 -44.84 21.28 -6.24
C ILE A 210 -45.56 22.17 -7.27
N ARG A 211 -45.27 22.00 -8.56
CA ARG A 211 -45.89 22.82 -9.63
C ARG A 211 -47.27 22.34 -10.06
N HIS A 212 -47.58 21.05 -9.86
CA HIS A 212 -48.77 20.41 -10.42
C HIS A 212 -49.57 19.55 -9.43
N GLY A 213 -49.11 19.40 -8.20
CA GLY A 213 -49.82 18.72 -7.12
C GLY A 213 -50.71 19.64 -6.30
#